data_AF-A0AAW9JWL6-F1
#
_entry.id   AF-A0AAW9JWL6-F1
#
_cell.length_a   1.000
_cell.length_b   1.000
_cell.length_c   1.000
_cell.angle_alpha   90.00
_cell.angle_beta   90.00
_cell.angle_gamma   90.00
#
_symmetry.space_group_name_H-M   'P 1'
#
loop_
_entity.id
_entity.type
_entity.pdbx_description
1 polymer ?
#
loop_
_entity_poly.entity_id
_entity_poly.type
_entity_poly.pdbx_seq_one_letter_code
_entity_poly.pdbx_strand_id
1 'polypeptide(L)'
;MFHWFVKVPNVSTSELKSQLNQDIVLLDVRTPSEYRSGHIRGAKNVPLNRISQYEAKGKQPHYIICQSGMRSKQAAKILAKKGLQVFNVKGGMNAWTDRVIGGK
;
A
#
# COMPACT_ATOMS: atom_id res chain seq x y z
N MET A 1 25.31 8.55 -13.66
CA MET A 1 23.94 8.27 -14.14
C MET A 1 22.97 8.66 -13.02
N PHE A 2 22.27 9.78 -13.20
CA PHE A 2 21.68 10.61 -12.14
C PHE A 2 20.57 9.90 -11.34
N HIS A 3 20.81 9.61 -10.06
CA HIS A 3 19.78 9.16 -9.12
C HIS A 3 19.05 10.38 -8.54
N TRP A 4 18.17 10.98 -9.34
CA TRP A 4 17.37 12.13 -8.91
C TRP A 4 16.10 11.63 -8.22
N PHE A 5 16.03 11.82 -6.90
CA PHE A 5 14.88 11.67 -6.00
C PHE A 5 13.66 10.92 -6.55
N VAL A 6 13.53 9.64 -6.18
CA VAL A 6 12.30 8.89 -6.46
C VAL A 6 11.15 9.48 -5.63
N LYS A 7 10.31 10.31 -6.27
CA LYS A 7 9.12 10.90 -5.66
C LYS A 7 8.06 9.80 -5.47
N VAL A 8 7.56 9.69 -4.24
CA VAL A 8 6.39 8.86 -3.91
C VAL A 8 5.20 9.80 -3.68
N PRO A 9 4.22 9.86 -4.61
CA PRO A 9 3.01 10.62 -4.41
C PRO A 9 2.21 10.06 -3.22
N ASN A 10 1.50 10.96 -2.52
CA ASN A 10 0.55 10.58 -1.49
C ASN A 10 -0.86 10.70 -2.05
N VAL A 11 -1.72 9.74 -1.71
CA VAL A 11 -3.14 9.75 -2.03
C VAL A 11 -3.93 9.60 -0.74
N SER A 12 -5.13 10.16 -0.70
CA SER A 12 -6.13 9.99 0.35
C SER A 12 -6.82 8.63 0.25
N THR A 13 -7.56 8.26 1.30
CA THR A 13 -8.40 7.06 1.30
C THR A 13 -9.58 7.17 0.35
N SER A 14 -10.11 8.38 0.11
CA SER A 14 -11.14 8.61 -0.91
C SER A 14 -10.60 8.43 -2.33
N GLU A 15 -9.40 8.92 -2.63
CA GLU A 15 -8.74 8.66 -3.92
C GLU A 15 -8.46 7.17 -4.10
N LEU A 16 -7.96 6.47 -3.07
CA LEU A 16 -7.79 5.02 -3.12
C LEU A 16 -9.11 4.31 -3.44
N LYS A 17 -10.22 4.71 -2.81
CA LYS A 17 -11.55 4.10 -3.01
C LYS A 17 -11.94 4.12 -4.49
N SER A 18 -11.74 5.24 -5.17
CA SER A 18 -12.04 5.38 -6.61
C SER A 18 -11.20 4.47 -7.50
N GLN A 19 -10.03 4.00 -7.00
CA GLN A 19 -9.12 3.13 -7.73
C GLN A 19 -9.35 1.64 -7.46
N LEU A 20 -10.13 1.27 -6.44
CA LEU A 20 -10.36 -0.14 -6.08
C LEU A 20 -11.09 -0.94 -7.17
N ASN A 21 -11.79 -0.27 -8.09
CA ASN A 21 -12.47 -0.91 -9.22
C ASN A 21 -11.61 -0.96 -10.49
N GLN A 22 -10.38 -0.44 -10.44
CA GLN A 22 -9.43 -0.43 -11.56
C GLN A 22 -8.41 -1.57 -11.41
N ASP A 23 -7.61 -1.80 -12.46
CA ASP A 23 -6.50 -2.75 -12.41
C ASP A 23 -5.32 -2.17 -11.60
N ILE A 24 -5.40 -2.34 -10.27
CA ILE A 24 -4.39 -1.87 -9.32
C ILE A 24 -3.90 -3.01 -8.43
N VAL A 25 -2.78 -2.78 -7.75
CA VAL A 25 -2.33 -3.65 -6.65
C VAL A 25 -2.37 -2.88 -5.34
N LEU A 26 -3.23 -3.30 -4.42
CA LEU A 26 -3.26 -2.78 -3.05
C LEU A 26 -2.42 -3.67 -2.13
N LEU A 27 -1.37 -3.12 -1.52
CA LEU A 27 -0.53 -3.81 -0.53
C LEU A 27 -0.78 -3.24 0.87
N ASP A 28 -1.19 -4.10 1.80
CA ASP A 28 -1.24 -3.78 3.22
C ASP A 28 0.05 -4.25 3.90
N VAL A 29 0.85 -3.29 4.37
CA VAL A 29 2.17 -3.55 4.96
C VAL A 29 2.16 -3.66 6.48
N ARG A 30 0.98 -3.74 7.09
CA ARG A 30 0.81 -4.06 8.51
C ARG A 30 1.21 -5.50 8.81
N THR A 31 1.29 -5.82 10.10
CA THR A 31 1.51 -7.19 10.54
C THR A 31 0.36 -8.10 10.08
N PRO A 32 0.60 -9.42 9.95
CA PRO A 32 -0.47 -10.36 9.62
C PRO A 32 -1.63 -10.34 10.62
N SER A 33 -1.37 -10.03 11.89
CA SER A 33 -2.41 -9.93 12.92
C SER A 33 -3.35 -8.75 12.65
N GLU A 34 -2.79 -7.55 12.45
CA GLU A 34 -3.55 -6.33 12.11
C GLU A 34 -4.34 -6.47 10.80
N TYR A 35 -3.79 -7.19 9.81
CA TYR A 35 -4.49 -7.45 8.56
C TYR A 35 -5.67 -8.41 8.77
N ARG A 36 -5.48 -9.49 9.55
CA ARG A 36 -6.55 -10.46 9.86
C ARG A 36 -7.66 -9.86 10.71
N SER A 37 -7.37 -8.90 11.58
CA SER A 37 -8.40 -8.20 12.36
C SER A 37 -9.28 -7.28 11.52
N GLY A 38 -8.89 -6.97 10.28
CA GLY A 38 -9.68 -6.19 9.34
C GLY A 38 -8.79 -5.47 8.32
N HIS A 39 -9.08 -5.65 7.04
CA HIS A 39 -8.37 -5.02 5.92
C HIS A 39 -9.31 -4.69 4.75
N ILE A 40 -8.84 -3.86 3.81
CA ILE A 40 -9.61 -3.49 2.61
C ILE A 40 -9.72 -4.69 1.67
N ARG A 41 -10.92 -4.98 1.14
CA ARG A 41 -11.13 -6.06 0.16
C ARG A 41 -10.15 -5.96 -1.01
N GLY A 42 -9.48 -7.07 -1.33
CA GLY A 42 -8.52 -7.14 -2.42
C GLY A 42 -7.09 -6.71 -2.05
N ALA A 43 -6.87 -6.14 -0.85
CA ALA A 43 -5.53 -5.86 -0.36
C ALA A 43 -4.75 -7.17 -0.14
N LYS A 44 -3.48 -7.20 -0.53
CA LYS A 44 -2.55 -8.30 -0.24
C LYS A 44 -1.67 -7.93 0.95
N ASN A 45 -1.59 -8.79 1.96
CA ASN A 45 -0.71 -8.53 3.10
C ASN A 45 0.75 -8.81 2.73
N VAL A 46 1.58 -7.78 2.76
CA VAL A 46 3.03 -7.88 2.58
C VAL A 46 3.69 -7.06 3.68
N PRO A 47 3.93 -7.63 4.86
CA PRO A 47 4.44 -6.89 6.01
C PRO A 47 5.70 -6.09 5.67
N LEU A 48 5.85 -4.90 6.26
CA LEU A 48 6.96 -4.00 5.97
C LEU A 48 8.35 -4.68 6.05
N ASN A 49 8.56 -5.58 7.00
CA ASN A 49 9.82 -6.31 7.15
C ASN A 49 10.11 -7.32 6.02
N ARG A 50 9.11 -7.66 5.19
CA ARG A 50 9.23 -8.53 4.01
C ARG A 50 9.12 -7.78 2.69
N ILE A 51 8.86 -6.47 2.71
CA ILE A 51 8.62 -5.69 1.48
C ILE A 51 9.82 -5.64 0.54
N SER A 52 11.05 -5.75 1.07
CA SER A 52 12.27 -5.81 0.28
C SER A 52 12.36 -7.05 -0.60
N GLN A 53 11.63 -8.12 -0.26
CA GLN A 53 11.54 -9.37 -1.03
C GLN A 53 10.35 -9.39 -1.98
N TYR A 54 9.47 -8.38 -1.94
CA TYR A 54 8.32 -8.32 -2.83
C TYR A 54 8.76 -8.13 -4.29
N GLU A 55 8.22 -8.96 -5.17
CA GLU A 55 8.36 -8.89 -6.61
C GLU A 55 7.00 -8.68 -7.26
N ALA A 56 6.89 -7.63 -8.08
CA ALA A 56 5.67 -7.36 -8.81
C ALA A 56 5.54 -8.34 -9.99
N LYS A 57 4.35 -8.92 -10.16
CA LYS A 57 4.04 -9.79 -11.31
C LYS A 57 3.64 -9.02 -12.58
N GLY A 58 3.53 -7.69 -12.49
CA GLY A 58 3.05 -6.83 -13.57
C GLY A 58 3.38 -5.36 -13.30
N LYS A 59 2.91 -4.49 -14.20
CA LYS A 59 3.19 -3.05 -14.19
C LYS A 59 2.08 -2.19 -13.59
N GLN A 60 1.07 -2.80 -12.98
CA GLN A 60 -0.03 -2.10 -12.33
C GLN A 60 0.48 -1.11 -11.27
N PRO A 61 -0.23 0.02 -11.05
CA PRO A 61 0.09 0.92 -9.96
C PRO A 61 -0.11 0.23 -8.60
N HIS A 62 0.86 0.41 -7.70
CA HIS A 62 0.83 -0.13 -6.35
C HIS A 62 0.38 0.93 -5.34
N TYR A 63 -0.75 0.69 -4.69
CA TYR A 63 -1.21 1.49 -3.56
C TYR A 63 -0.76 0.82 -2.28
N ILE A 64 -0.02 1.54 -1.45
CA ILE A 64 0.58 0.99 -0.23
C ILE A 64 -0.13 1.60 0.98
N ILE A 65 -0.71 0.74 1.81
CA ILE A 65 -1.45 1.14 3.01
C ILE A 65 -0.84 0.50 4.26
N CYS A 66 -0.89 1.22 5.38
CA CYS A 66 -0.61 0.67 6.70
C CYS A 66 -1.62 1.24 7.70
N GLN A 67 -1.33 1.23 9.01
CA GLN A 67 -2.27 1.76 10.00
C GLN A 67 -2.48 3.28 9.89
N SER A 68 -1.40 4.07 9.86
CA SER A 68 -1.47 5.55 9.90
C SER A 68 -0.82 6.28 8.71
N GLY A 69 -0.10 5.54 7.86
CA GLY A 69 0.65 6.08 6.71
C GLY A 69 2.19 6.06 6.87
N MET A 70 2.73 5.82 8.07
CA MET A 70 4.18 5.85 8.30
C MET A 70 4.92 4.65 7.68
N ARG A 71 4.47 3.42 7.99
CA ARG A 71 5.07 2.19 7.46
C ARG A 71 4.89 2.09 5.94
N SER A 72 3.74 2.50 5.42
CA SER A 72 3.47 2.53 3.98
C SER A 72 4.35 3.52 3.23
N LYS A 73 4.66 4.68 3.83
CA LYS A 73 5.62 5.63 3.24
C LYS A 73 7.01 5.01 3.09
N GLN A 74 7.47 4.23 4.08
CA GLN A 74 8.74 3.51 4.01
C GLN A 74 8.70 2.41 2.94
N ALA A 75 7.67 1.56 2.96
CA ALA A 75 7.48 0.51 1.96
C ALA A 75 7.42 1.07 0.54
N ALA A 76 6.66 2.15 0.31
CA ALA A 76 6.57 2.79 -0.99
C ALA A 76 7.93 3.27 -1.48
N LYS A 77 8.77 3.88 -0.63
CA LYS A 77 10.15 4.25 -1.03
C LYS A 77 11.00 3.05 -1.46
N ILE A 78 10.88 1.92 -0.76
CA ILE A 78 11.61 0.69 -1.11
C ILE A 78 11.17 0.19 -2.49
N LEU A 79 9.86 0.12 -2.72
CA LEU A 79 9.29 -0.34 -3.98
C LEU A 79 9.54 0.63 -5.14
N ALA A 80 9.51 1.93 -4.90
CA ALA A 80 9.80 2.94 -5.92
C ALA A 80 11.26 2.84 -6.42
N LYS A 81 12.21 2.52 -5.53
CA LYS A 81 13.61 2.23 -5.91
C LYS A 81 13.74 0.98 -6.79
N LYS A 82 12.76 0.08 -6.77
CA LYS A 82 12.68 -1.06 -7.69
C LYS A 82 12.02 -0.71 -9.04
N GLY A 83 11.74 0.58 -9.29
CA GLY A 83 11.13 1.04 -10.54
C GLY A 83 9.61 0.84 -10.61
N LEU A 84 8.95 0.52 -9.50
CA LEU A 84 7.49 0.36 -9.46
C LEU A 84 6.79 1.71 -9.33
N GLN A 85 5.66 1.86 -10.02
CA GLN A 85 4.75 3.00 -9.82
C GLN A 85 4.00 2.80 -8.50
N VAL A 86 4.29 3.64 -7.51
CA VAL A 86 3.77 3.48 -6.15
C VAL A 86 3.09 4.73 -5.62
N PHE A 87 2.06 4.54 -4.82
CA PHE A 87 1.32 5.58 -4.12
C PHE A 87 1.25 5.24 -2.64
N ASN A 88 1.63 6.19 -1.79
CA ASN A 88 1.43 6.04 -0.34
C ASN A 88 0.02 6.51 0.03
N VAL A 89 -0.74 5.66 0.71
CA VAL A 89 -2.07 6.01 1.20
C VAL A 89 -1.94 6.75 2.54
N LYS A 90 -2.20 8.06 2.53
CA LYS A 90 -2.14 8.94 3.70
C LYS A 90 -3.27 8.61 4.67
N GLY A 91 -2.98 8.67 5.96
CA GLY A 91 -3.94 8.33 7.02
C GLY A 91 -4.11 6.83 7.25
N GLY A 92 -3.77 6.00 6.24
CA GLY A 92 -3.82 4.54 6.37
C GLY A 92 -5.22 4.01 6.70
N MET A 93 -5.26 2.87 7.37
CA MET A 93 -6.49 2.26 7.86
C MET A 93 -7.22 3.11 8.91
N ASN A 94 -6.52 3.99 9.64
CA ASN A 94 -7.16 4.93 10.57
C ASN A 94 -8.10 5.93 9.86
N ALA A 95 -7.81 6.24 8.59
CA ALA A 95 -8.62 7.14 7.78
C ALA A 95 -9.53 6.38 6.79
N TRP A 96 -9.56 5.05 6.86
CA TRP A 96 -10.41 4.22 6.01
C TRP A 96 -11.78 4.05 6.68
N THR A 97 -12.83 4.55 6.05
CA THR A 97 -14.20 4.56 6.61
C THR A 97 -15.15 3.59 5.91
N ASP A 98 -14.67 2.89 4.88
CA ASP A 98 -15.45 1.91 4.13
C ASP A 98 -15.32 0.50 4.72
N ARG A 99 -16.08 -0.43 4.12
CA ARG A 99 -16.10 -1.83 4.52
C ARG A 99 -14.69 -2.43 4.55
N VAL A 100 -14.41 -3.13 5.65
CA VAL A 100 -13.24 -4.02 5.81
C VAL A 100 -13.70 -5.47 5.81
N ILE A 101 -12.79 -6.39 5.49
CA ILE A 101 -12.96 -7.84 5.56
C ILE A 101 -11.92 -8.39 6.55
N GLY A 102 -12.27 -9.43 7.29
CA GLY A 102 -11.49 -9.91 8.44
C GLY A 102 -12.16 -9.51 9.76
N GLY A 103 -11.76 -10.15 10.85
CA GLY A 103 -12.50 -10.11 12.11
C GLY A 103 -13.65 -11.12 12.13
N LYS A 104 -13.33 -12.34 12.57
CA LYS A 104 -14.23 -13.21 13.33
C LYS A 104 -13.52 -13.52 14.63
#